data_AF-A0A137S3L5-F1
#
_entry.id   AF-A0A137S3L5-F1
#
_cell.length_a   1.000
_cell.length_b   1.000
_cell.length_c   1.000
_cell.angle_alpha   90.00
_cell.angle_beta   90.00
_cell.angle_gamma   90.00
#
_symmetry.space_group_name_H-M   'P 1'
#
loop_
_entity.id
_entity.type
_entity.pdbx_description
1 polymer ?
#
loop_
_entity_poly.entity_id
_entity_poly.type
_entity_poly.pdbx_seq_one_letter_code
_entity_poly.pdbx_strand_id
1 'polypeptide(L)'
;MIENVRQLFKMVVDKVGDSSRVRILKGSSNSGSYPSLPGLLEAQNEEYLSLRTASADLKGIFTGMGFLLGGYGFCLFALIFLSSDVSSIDWWLLFYSILAIVLPLVWETSRPPSLPIIFNRRTQEIYYDRKGQLYHAIWEGIEAAAYEYNMVNQNTGSMPHGSLEIILQKFGEPDERIVLSLSGGAAGRRLATLISMWEYVRRYMTIGPWFDEAGRKTDQINPFIEKTLKEGRMSFLDYERSNREYLAQERREGNGISGTAVFLWVGSYLFFPMAYGMEVVQRSDRKKTMRQWPEVVRVRLHPNGPKTRLIDIEESYLVQREKEEQQKQKELEELHERMRRTLPR
;
A
#
# COMPACT_ATOMS: atom_id res chain seq x y z
N MET A 1 18.62 -17.54 2.49
CA MET A 1 18.04 -16.50 3.35
C MET A 1 18.68 -15.18 2.92
N ILE A 2 17.92 -14.09 2.74
CA ILE A 2 18.50 -12.82 2.27
C ILE A 2 19.00 -12.07 3.50
N GLU A 3 20.30 -12.14 3.76
CA GLU A 3 20.90 -11.51 4.94
C GLU A 3 21.12 -10.01 4.71
N ASN A 4 21.40 -9.59 3.47
CA ASN A 4 21.70 -8.19 3.17
C ASN A 4 21.30 -7.79 1.73
N VAL A 5 21.12 -6.49 1.51
CA VAL A 5 20.76 -5.86 0.23
C VAL A 5 21.81 -6.17 -0.85
N ARG A 6 23.08 -6.38 -0.48
CA ARG A 6 24.11 -6.85 -1.42
C ARG A 6 23.86 -8.25 -1.96
N GLN A 7 23.34 -9.17 -1.14
CA GLN A 7 22.96 -10.51 -1.61
C GLN A 7 21.73 -10.44 -2.51
N LEU A 8 20.73 -9.62 -2.13
CA LEU A 8 19.56 -9.33 -2.97
C LEU A 8 20.01 -8.75 -4.32
N PHE A 9 20.87 -7.73 -4.30
CA PHE A 9 21.45 -7.09 -5.47
C PHE A 9 22.15 -8.11 -6.36
N LYS A 10 23.00 -8.98 -5.80
CA LYS A 10 23.68 -10.02 -6.58
C LYS A 10 22.69 -10.98 -7.23
N MET A 11 21.70 -11.46 -6.49
CA MET A 11 20.63 -12.32 -7.04
C MET A 11 19.83 -11.64 -8.14
N VAL A 12 19.53 -10.35 -7.99
CA VAL A 12 18.81 -9.56 -9.00
C VAL A 12 19.68 -9.32 -10.23
N VAL A 13 20.95 -8.97 -10.07
CA VAL A 13 21.89 -8.78 -11.19
C VAL A 13 22.07 -10.09 -11.96
N ASP A 14 22.25 -11.21 -11.26
CA ASP A 14 22.38 -12.53 -11.89
C ASP A 14 21.11 -12.91 -12.68
N LYS A 15 19.93 -12.48 -12.21
CA LYS A 15 18.64 -12.74 -12.87
C LYS A 15 18.32 -11.79 -14.03
N VAL A 16 18.68 -10.52 -13.90
CA VAL A 16 18.42 -9.48 -14.91
C VAL A 16 19.47 -9.53 -16.03
N GLY A 17 20.67 -10.03 -15.74
CA GLY A 17 21.77 -10.16 -16.70
C GLY A 17 22.43 -8.83 -17.10
N ASP A 18 21.98 -7.71 -16.52
CA ASP A 18 22.45 -6.37 -16.85
C ASP A 18 22.60 -5.53 -15.58
N SER A 19 23.85 -5.35 -15.15
CA SER A 19 24.18 -4.57 -13.96
C SER A 19 23.87 -3.07 -14.10
N SER A 20 23.75 -2.56 -15.33
CA SER A 20 23.42 -1.14 -15.56
C SER A 20 21.97 -0.79 -15.19
N ARG A 21 21.11 -1.82 -15.06
CA ARG A 21 19.70 -1.69 -14.71
C ARG A 21 19.42 -1.88 -13.23
N VAL A 22 20.45 -2.06 -12.41
CA VAL A 22 20.34 -2.29 -10.98
C VAL A 22 21.18 -1.24 -10.26
N ARG A 23 20.60 -0.56 -9.28
CA ARG A 23 21.28 0.47 -8.50
C ARG A 23 20.98 0.31 -7.01
N ILE A 24 22.04 0.27 -6.22
CA ILE A 24 21.93 0.37 -4.75
C ILE A 24 21.82 1.85 -4.39
N LEU A 25 20.80 2.17 -3.61
CA LEU A 25 20.52 3.49 -3.08
C LEU A 25 20.67 3.43 -1.56
N LYS A 26 21.27 4.45 -0.96
CA LYS A 26 21.46 4.52 0.49
C LYS A 26 20.64 5.66 1.07
N GLY A 27 20.23 5.53 2.33
CA GLY A 27 19.54 6.61 3.04
C GLY A 27 20.44 7.82 3.30
N SER A 28 21.75 7.61 3.46
CA SER A 28 22.73 8.65 3.78
C SER A 28 23.28 9.40 2.57
N SER A 29 23.31 8.78 1.38
CA SER A 29 23.92 9.37 0.18
C SER A 29 22.87 9.91 -0.79
N ASN A 30 23.13 11.09 -1.36
CA ASN A 30 22.34 11.62 -2.47
C ASN A 30 22.59 10.77 -3.74
N SER A 31 21.52 10.35 -4.41
CA SER A 31 21.61 9.62 -5.70
C SER A 31 21.85 10.52 -6.91
N GLY A 32 21.72 11.85 -6.74
CA GLY A 32 21.91 12.86 -7.79
C GLY A 32 20.67 13.13 -8.64
N SER A 33 19.52 12.52 -8.31
CA SER A 33 18.24 12.77 -8.95
C SER A 33 17.36 13.71 -8.13
N TYR A 34 16.44 14.40 -8.80
CA TYR A 34 15.41 15.19 -8.13
C TYR A 34 14.33 14.29 -7.52
N PRO A 35 13.74 14.67 -6.37
CA PRO A 35 12.64 13.92 -5.79
C PRO A 35 11.42 13.93 -6.70
N SER A 36 10.78 12.78 -6.89
CA SER A 36 9.53 12.69 -7.64
C SER A 36 8.50 11.84 -6.92
N LEU A 37 7.23 12.01 -7.33
CA LEU A 37 6.06 11.34 -6.79
C LEU A 37 6.30 9.84 -6.49
N PRO A 38 6.16 9.40 -5.23
CA PRO A 38 5.81 8.02 -4.92
C PRO A 38 4.33 7.88 -5.23
N GLY A 39 3.97 7.24 -6.35
CA GLY A 39 2.57 7.07 -6.78
C GLY A 39 1.64 6.29 -5.82
N LEU A 40 2.05 6.11 -4.56
CA LEU A 40 1.35 5.42 -3.48
C LEU A 40 1.24 6.30 -2.22
N LEU A 41 1.60 7.59 -2.30
CA LEU A 41 1.63 8.47 -1.14
C LEU A 41 0.22 8.72 -0.58
N GLU A 42 -0.02 8.31 0.67
CA GLU A 42 -1.31 8.50 1.32
C GLU A 42 -1.33 9.72 2.26
N ALA A 43 -0.29 9.91 3.06
CA ALA A 43 -0.21 11.04 3.98
C ALA A 43 1.25 11.44 4.22
N GLN A 44 1.43 12.72 4.48
CA GLN A 44 2.72 13.31 4.76
C GLN A 44 2.53 14.42 5.78
N ASN A 45 3.06 14.21 6.97
CA ASN A 45 3.03 15.16 8.07
C ASN A 45 4.45 15.31 8.64
N GLU A 46 4.63 16.14 9.67
CA GLU A 46 5.94 16.33 10.31
C GLU A 46 6.50 15.07 10.97
N GLU A 47 5.61 14.19 11.41
CA GLU A 47 5.93 12.97 12.18
C GLU A 47 6.17 11.77 11.29
N TYR A 48 5.27 11.53 10.33
CA TYR A 48 5.31 10.34 9.49
C TYR A 48 4.88 10.59 8.04
N LEU A 49 5.42 9.75 7.16
CA LEU A 49 5.03 9.58 5.76
C LEU A 49 4.41 8.19 5.62
N SER A 50 3.22 8.09 5.02
CA SER A 50 2.54 6.81 4.80
C SER A 50 2.42 6.51 3.31
N LEU A 51 2.92 5.35 2.89
CA LEU A 51 2.77 4.82 1.53
C LEU A 51 1.77 3.66 1.52
N ARG A 52 0.84 3.67 0.57
CA ARG A 52 -0.07 2.56 0.32
C ARG A 52 0.70 1.36 -0.18
N THR A 53 0.23 0.18 0.20
CA THR A 53 0.72 -1.08 -0.36
C THR A 53 -0.06 -1.41 -1.63
N ALA A 54 0.54 -2.18 -2.54
CA ALA A 54 -0.19 -2.71 -3.70
C ALA A 54 -1.43 -3.53 -3.30
N SER A 55 -1.39 -4.18 -2.13
CA SER A 55 -2.54 -4.92 -1.60
C SER A 55 -3.71 -4.00 -1.23
N ALA A 56 -3.45 -2.77 -0.80
CA ALA A 56 -4.49 -1.78 -0.51
C ALA A 56 -5.20 -1.29 -1.78
N ASP A 57 -4.51 -1.26 -2.92
CA ASP A 57 -5.09 -0.86 -4.20
C ASP A 57 -6.00 -1.94 -4.79
N LEU A 58 -5.67 -3.20 -4.56
CA LEU A 58 -6.47 -4.35 -5.02
C LEU A 58 -7.73 -4.59 -4.17
N LYS A 59 -7.79 -4.02 -2.95
CA LYS A 59 -9.00 -4.11 -2.12
C LYS A 59 -10.15 -3.33 -2.73
N GLY A 60 -11.34 -3.90 -2.62
CA GLY A 60 -12.55 -3.30 -3.17
C GLY A 60 -12.89 -3.81 -4.56
N ILE A 61 -11.98 -4.52 -5.27
CA ILE A 61 -12.24 -4.96 -6.64
C ILE A 61 -13.46 -5.88 -6.72
N PHE A 62 -13.62 -6.84 -5.81
CA PHE A 62 -14.78 -7.74 -5.84
C PHE A 62 -16.07 -6.99 -5.50
N THR A 63 -16.01 -6.08 -4.52
CA THR A 63 -17.14 -5.19 -4.22
C THR A 63 -17.47 -4.28 -5.40
N GLY A 64 -16.46 -3.72 -6.08
CA GLY A 64 -16.63 -2.92 -7.28
C GLY A 64 -17.32 -3.71 -8.39
N MET A 65 -16.91 -4.95 -8.67
CA MET A 65 -17.61 -5.81 -9.62
C MET A 65 -19.05 -6.10 -9.18
N GLY A 66 -19.28 -6.30 -7.88
CA GLY A 66 -20.61 -6.44 -7.29
C GLY A 66 -21.49 -5.21 -7.52
N PHE A 67 -20.95 -4.01 -7.30
CA PHE A 67 -21.63 -2.73 -7.60
C PHE A 67 -21.86 -2.52 -9.09
N LEU A 68 -20.97 -3.00 -9.96
CA LEU A 68 -21.18 -2.96 -11.41
C LEU A 68 -22.37 -3.82 -11.80
N LEU A 69 -22.30 -5.13 -11.53
CA LEU A 69 -23.31 -6.09 -11.93
C LEU A 69 -24.65 -5.85 -11.21
N GLY A 70 -24.61 -5.72 -9.89
CA GLY A 70 -25.79 -5.48 -9.07
C GLY A 70 -26.35 -4.06 -9.22
N GLY A 71 -25.50 -3.05 -9.43
CA GLY A 71 -25.97 -1.68 -9.70
C GLY A 71 -26.71 -1.59 -11.02
N TYR A 72 -26.20 -2.22 -12.08
CA TYR A 72 -26.92 -2.32 -13.35
C TYR A 72 -28.20 -3.14 -13.24
N GLY A 73 -28.18 -4.27 -12.54
CA GLY A 73 -29.39 -5.07 -12.28
C GLY A 73 -30.46 -4.28 -11.52
N PHE A 74 -30.06 -3.47 -10.54
CA PHE A 74 -30.96 -2.57 -9.82
C PHE A 74 -31.55 -1.49 -10.74
N CYS A 75 -30.73 -0.84 -11.57
CA CYS A 75 -31.19 0.15 -12.54
C CYS A 75 -32.17 -0.46 -13.57
N LEU A 76 -31.90 -1.67 -14.05
CA LEU A 76 -32.78 -2.40 -14.96
C LEU A 76 -34.13 -2.71 -14.29
N PHE A 77 -34.10 -3.23 -13.05
CA PHE A 77 -35.32 -3.46 -12.28
C PHE A 77 -36.13 -2.16 -12.09
N ALA A 78 -35.47 -1.04 -11.76
CA ALA A 78 -36.15 0.24 -11.61
C ALA A 78 -36.83 0.69 -12.91
N LEU A 79 -36.18 0.51 -14.07
CA LEU A 79 -36.77 0.83 -15.38
C LEU A 79 -37.98 -0.06 -15.70
N ILE A 80 -37.90 -1.37 -15.39
CA ILE A 80 -39.01 -2.32 -15.57
C ILE A 80 -40.19 -1.92 -14.68
N PHE A 81 -39.92 -1.62 -13.41
CA PHE A 81 -40.91 -1.18 -12.43
C PHE A 81 -41.63 0.11 -12.86
N LEU A 82 -40.92 1.03 -13.53
CA LEU A 82 -41.46 2.28 -14.05
C LEU A 82 -42.30 2.11 -15.34
N SER A 83 -42.03 1.08 -16.13
CA SER A 83 -42.57 0.95 -17.50
C SER A 83 -43.64 -0.12 -17.67
N SER A 84 -43.71 -1.08 -16.76
CA SER A 84 -44.50 -2.30 -16.91
C SER A 84 -44.88 -2.92 -15.56
N ASP A 85 -45.87 -3.82 -15.58
CA ASP A 85 -46.18 -4.66 -14.42
C ASP A 85 -45.01 -5.59 -14.11
N VAL A 86 -44.64 -5.63 -12.83
CA VAL A 86 -43.47 -6.34 -12.35
C VAL A 86 -43.80 -7.83 -12.22
N SER A 87 -43.02 -8.68 -12.89
CA SER A 87 -43.16 -10.13 -12.82
C SER A 87 -42.42 -10.73 -11.62
N SER A 88 -42.70 -11.99 -11.30
CA SER A 88 -41.95 -12.72 -10.27
C SER A 88 -40.45 -12.84 -10.58
N ILE A 89 -40.06 -12.86 -11.86
CA ILE A 89 -38.66 -12.96 -12.29
C ILE A 89 -37.90 -11.65 -11.99
N ASP A 90 -38.57 -10.51 -12.09
CA ASP A 90 -37.97 -9.20 -11.83
C ASP A 90 -37.61 -9.04 -10.34
N TRP A 91 -38.42 -9.60 -9.44
CA TRP A 91 -38.09 -9.66 -8.02
C TRP A 91 -36.85 -10.51 -7.73
N TRP A 92 -36.67 -11.63 -8.46
CA TRP A 92 -35.44 -12.42 -8.39
C TRP A 92 -34.23 -11.63 -8.91
N LEU A 93 -34.37 -10.88 -10.01
CA LEU A 93 -33.34 -9.99 -10.51
C LEU A 93 -32.90 -8.99 -9.44
N LEU A 94 -33.84 -8.33 -8.77
CA LEU A 94 -33.55 -7.40 -7.67
C LEU A 94 -32.83 -8.10 -6.53
N PHE A 95 -33.30 -9.27 -6.10
CA PHE A 95 -32.69 -10.04 -5.03
C PHE A 95 -31.23 -10.40 -5.33
N TYR A 96 -30.95 -10.97 -6.52
CA TYR A 96 -29.58 -11.29 -6.92
C TYR A 96 -28.69 -10.06 -7.09
N SER A 97 -29.26 -8.94 -7.53
CA SER A 97 -28.55 -7.66 -7.64
C SER A 97 -28.10 -7.14 -6.28
N ILE A 98 -28.98 -7.19 -5.27
CA ILE A 98 -28.65 -6.82 -3.89
C ILE A 98 -27.60 -7.79 -3.33
N LEU A 99 -27.78 -9.09 -3.54
CA LEU A 99 -26.85 -10.11 -3.04
C LEU A 99 -25.44 -9.95 -3.63
N ALA A 100 -25.35 -9.62 -4.93
CA ALA A 100 -24.10 -9.37 -5.63
C ALA A 100 -23.33 -8.15 -5.06
N ILE A 101 -24.02 -7.17 -4.49
CA ILE A 101 -23.40 -6.01 -3.83
C ILE A 101 -23.03 -6.35 -2.39
N VAL A 102 -23.96 -6.92 -1.63
CA VAL A 102 -23.83 -7.07 -0.17
C VAL A 102 -22.82 -8.15 0.20
N LEU A 103 -22.82 -9.31 -0.49
CA LEU A 103 -21.92 -10.41 -0.12
C LEU A 103 -20.44 -10.02 -0.24
N PRO A 104 -19.95 -9.47 -1.37
CA PRO A 104 -18.56 -9.05 -1.47
C PRO A 104 -18.24 -7.91 -0.50
N LEU A 105 -19.16 -6.96 -0.31
CA LEU A 105 -18.95 -5.83 0.61
C LEU A 105 -18.72 -6.30 2.04
N VAL A 106 -19.58 -7.18 2.56
CA VAL A 106 -19.45 -7.72 3.93
C VAL A 106 -18.17 -8.57 4.04
N TRP A 107 -17.89 -9.39 3.04
CA TRP A 107 -16.70 -10.24 3.02
C TRP A 107 -15.39 -9.44 2.96
N GLU A 108 -15.27 -8.43 2.10
CA GLU A 108 -14.06 -7.61 2.01
C GLU A 108 -13.90 -6.69 3.22
N THR A 109 -14.98 -6.12 3.75
CA THR A 109 -14.90 -5.21 4.90
C THR A 109 -14.63 -5.93 6.23
N SER A 110 -14.96 -7.21 6.34
CA SER A 110 -14.65 -8.04 7.52
C SER A 110 -13.19 -8.51 7.57
N ARG A 111 -12.46 -8.45 6.46
CA ARG A 111 -11.03 -8.78 6.42
C ARG A 111 -10.18 -7.72 7.12
N PRO A 112 -9.02 -8.11 7.69
CA PRO A 112 -8.09 -7.16 8.28
C PRO A 112 -7.65 -6.12 7.24
N PRO A 113 -7.51 -4.84 7.63
CA PRO A 113 -7.06 -3.76 6.79
C PRO A 113 -5.65 -3.98 6.26
N SER A 114 -5.40 -3.42 5.08
CA SER A 114 -4.06 -3.37 4.53
C SER A 114 -3.34 -2.19 5.16
N LEU A 115 -2.45 -2.49 6.11
CA LEU A 115 -1.69 -1.46 6.77
C LEU A 115 -0.68 -0.83 5.78
N PRO A 116 -0.58 0.50 5.72
CA PRO A 116 0.36 1.21 4.86
C PRO A 116 1.78 1.02 5.39
N ILE A 117 2.77 1.33 4.56
CA ILE A 117 4.16 1.42 4.98
C ILE A 117 4.33 2.79 5.63
N ILE A 118 4.80 2.83 6.87
CA ILE A 118 4.97 4.09 7.60
C ILE A 118 6.45 4.37 7.78
N PHE A 119 6.87 5.56 7.38
CA PHE A 119 8.20 6.09 7.64
C PHE A 119 8.06 7.12 8.77
N ASN A 120 8.56 6.78 9.96
CA ASN A 120 8.55 7.67 11.10
C ASN A 120 9.84 8.49 11.10
N ARG A 121 9.70 9.78 10.83
CA ARG A 121 10.84 10.70 10.77
C ARG A 121 11.48 10.91 12.14
N ARG A 122 10.70 10.86 13.21
CA ARG A 122 11.17 11.19 14.56
C ARG A 122 12.03 10.09 15.17
N THR A 123 11.63 8.83 14.99
CA THR A 123 12.42 7.65 15.43
C THR A 123 13.46 7.25 14.38
N GLN A 124 13.35 7.76 13.15
CA GLN A 124 14.16 7.34 11.99
C GLN A 124 13.99 5.85 11.73
N GLU A 125 12.73 5.37 11.74
CA GLU A 125 12.38 3.97 11.51
C GLU A 125 11.29 3.83 10.45
N ILE A 126 11.28 2.68 9.80
CA ILE A 126 10.24 2.25 8.86
C ILE A 126 9.45 1.15 9.54
N TYR A 127 8.13 1.21 9.45
CA TYR A 127 7.21 0.20 9.97
C TYR A 127 6.38 -0.39 8.84
N TYR A 128 6.24 -1.70 8.87
CA TYR A 128 5.38 -2.44 7.95
C TYR A 128 4.78 -3.63 8.68
N ASP A 129 3.49 -3.86 8.51
CA ASP A 129 2.83 -5.03 9.05
C ASP A 129 2.44 -5.97 7.92
N ARG A 130 2.86 -7.23 8.04
CA ARG A 130 2.43 -8.31 7.15
C ARG A 130 1.65 -9.34 7.95
N LYS A 131 0.33 -9.37 7.75
CA LYS A 131 -0.58 -10.38 8.36
C LYS A 131 -0.51 -10.42 9.90
N GLY A 132 -0.36 -9.27 10.55
CA GLY A 132 -0.27 -9.14 12.00
C GLY A 132 1.16 -9.31 12.56
N GLN A 133 2.15 -9.52 11.70
CA GLN A 133 3.56 -9.53 12.09
C GLN A 133 4.18 -8.18 11.77
N LEU A 134 4.74 -7.54 12.79
CA LEU A 134 5.39 -6.24 12.68
C LEU A 134 6.83 -6.42 12.17
N TYR A 135 7.15 -5.73 11.08
CA TYR A 135 8.49 -5.61 10.53
C TYR A 135 8.94 -4.16 10.63
N HIS A 136 10.22 -3.97 10.89
CA HIS A 136 10.81 -2.63 10.96
C HIS A 136 12.22 -2.60 10.38
N ALA A 137 12.70 -1.39 10.10
CA ALA A 137 14.10 -1.13 9.79
C ALA A 137 14.48 0.26 10.27
N ILE A 138 15.75 0.44 10.63
CA ILE A 138 16.31 1.74 10.96
C ILE A 138 16.66 2.44 9.63
N TRP A 139 16.39 3.74 9.56
CA TRP A 139 16.76 4.58 8.43
C TRP A 139 18.27 4.77 8.31
N GLU A 140 18.95 4.84 9.45
CA GLU A 140 20.40 4.91 9.52
C GLU A 140 21.02 3.62 8.95
N GLY A 141 21.82 3.76 7.90
CA GLY A 141 22.42 2.62 7.21
C GLY A 141 21.48 1.86 6.28
N ILE A 142 20.24 2.33 6.06
CA ILE A 142 19.33 1.66 5.14
C ILE A 142 19.87 1.66 3.71
N GLU A 143 19.77 0.50 3.07
CA GLU A 143 20.05 0.30 1.66
C GLU A 143 18.76 -0.13 0.95
N ALA A 144 18.55 0.40 -0.25
CA ALA A 144 17.46 0.02 -1.14
C ALA A 144 18.04 -0.48 -2.47
N ALA A 145 17.47 -1.53 -3.02
CA ALA A 145 17.78 -2.01 -4.36
C ALA A 145 16.71 -1.52 -5.34
N ALA A 146 17.10 -0.63 -6.25
CA ALA A 146 16.27 -0.23 -7.38
C ALA A 146 16.70 -1.02 -8.61
N TYR A 147 15.76 -1.66 -9.30
CA TYR A 147 16.10 -2.39 -10.51
C TYR A 147 14.99 -2.38 -11.56
N GLU A 148 15.40 -2.45 -12.81
CA GLU A 148 14.54 -2.51 -13.98
C GLU A 148 14.81 -3.79 -14.78
N TYR A 149 13.76 -4.49 -15.17
CA TYR A 149 13.82 -5.68 -16.00
C TYR A 149 12.69 -5.64 -17.03
N ASN A 150 12.90 -6.20 -18.21
CA ASN A 150 11.83 -6.30 -19.19
C ASN A 150 11.10 -7.63 -18.98
N MET A 151 9.78 -7.57 -18.86
CA MET A 151 8.94 -8.76 -18.90
C MET A 151 8.33 -8.86 -20.29
N VAL A 152 8.52 -10.01 -20.94
CA VAL A 152 7.92 -10.29 -22.24
C VAL A 152 6.68 -11.13 -22.01
N ASN A 153 5.53 -10.61 -22.42
CA ASN A 153 4.26 -11.34 -22.38
C ASN A 153 3.66 -11.42 -23.80
N GLN A 154 3.01 -12.54 -24.11
CA GLN A 154 2.39 -12.80 -25.42
C GLN A 154 1.38 -11.72 -25.82
N ASN A 155 0.69 -11.12 -24.85
CA ASN A 155 -0.39 -10.15 -25.10
C ASN A 155 0.05 -8.69 -25.04
N THR A 156 1.24 -8.38 -24.52
CA THR A 156 1.68 -7.00 -24.22
C THR A 156 3.04 -6.68 -24.82
N GLY A 157 3.72 -7.65 -25.43
CA GLY A 157 5.08 -7.50 -25.92
C GLY A 157 6.09 -7.36 -24.77
N SER A 158 7.16 -6.61 -25.02
CA SER A 158 8.19 -6.30 -24.03
C SER A 158 7.79 -5.05 -23.23
N MET A 159 7.49 -5.22 -21.95
CA MET A 159 7.15 -4.13 -21.04
C MET A 159 8.25 -3.97 -19.98
N PRO A 160 8.72 -2.75 -19.70
CA PRO A 160 9.64 -2.51 -18.60
C PRO A 160 8.90 -2.70 -17.27
N HIS A 161 9.52 -3.43 -16.36
CA HIS A 161 9.11 -3.58 -14.98
C HIS A 161 10.20 -3.04 -14.07
N GLY A 162 9.81 -2.26 -13.08
CA GLY A 162 10.72 -1.66 -12.13
C GLY A 162 10.26 -1.90 -10.69
N SER A 163 11.18 -2.31 -9.82
CA SER A 163 10.92 -2.48 -8.38
C SER A 163 11.95 -1.71 -7.55
N LEU A 164 11.47 -1.01 -6.52
CA LEU A 164 12.30 -0.41 -5.47
C LEU A 164 12.10 -1.21 -4.18
N GLU A 165 13.14 -1.90 -3.73
CA GLU A 165 13.04 -2.85 -2.62
C GLU A 165 13.94 -2.47 -1.44
N ILE A 166 13.43 -2.65 -0.23
CA ILE A 166 14.16 -2.53 1.02
C ILE A 166 14.04 -3.82 1.83
N ILE A 167 14.97 -4.04 2.76
CA ILE A 167 14.91 -5.18 3.68
C ILE A 167 14.42 -4.69 5.04
N LEU A 168 13.47 -5.43 5.60
CA LEU A 168 12.95 -5.21 6.95
C LEU A 168 13.18 -6.45 7.81
N GLN A 169 13.46 -6.25 9.09
CA GLN A 169 13.56 -7.32 10.10
C GLN A 169 12.25 -7.43 10.89
N LYS A 170 11.91 -8.64 11.33
CA LYS A 170 10.73 -8.88 12.15
C LYS A 170 11.00 -8.44 13.59
N PHE A 171 10.04 -7.72 14.17
CA PHE A 171 10.12 -7.28 15.56
C PHE A 171 10.07 -8.48 16.51
N GLY A 172 11.10 -8.61 17.34
CA GLY A 172 11.29 -9.70 18.29
C GLY A 172 11.92 -10.95 17.69
N GLU A 173 12.24 -10.98 16.39
CA GLU A 173 12.92 -12.10 15.70
C GLU A 173 13.81 -11.54 14.58
N PRO A 174 14.98 -10.94 14.90
CA PRO A 174 15.80 -10.16 13.96
C PRO A 174 16.41 -10.99 12.81
N ASP A 175 16.45 -12.32 12.98
CA ASP A 175 16.89 -13.26 11.94
C ASP A 175 15.86 -13.40 10.81
N GLU A 176 14.57 -13.17 11.09
CA GLU A 176 13.52 -13.21 10.09
C GLU A 176 13.46 -11.88 9.34
N ARG A 177 13.93 -11.88 8.09
CA ARG A 177 13.96 -10.70 7.21
C ARG A 177 13.07 -10.87 6.00
N ILE A 178 12.41 -9.78 5.61
CA ILE A 178 11.58 -9.73 4.41
C ILE A 178 12.04 -8.64 3.46
N VAL A 179 11.83 -8.87 2.17
CA VAL A 179 12.01 -7.85 1.14
C VAL A 179 10.66 -7.16 0.91
N LEU A 180 10.64 -5.84 1.06
CA LEU A 180 9.46 -5.01 0.86
C LEU A 180 9.66 -4.13 -0.38
N SER A 181 8.70 -4.20 -1.31
CA SER A 181 8.66 -3.29 -2.47
C SER A 181 7.92 -1.99 -2.11
N LEU A 182 8.62 -0.87 -2.24
CA LEU A 182 8.09 0.48 -2.03
C LEU A 182 7.37 1.04 -3.26
N SER A 183 7.61 0.46 -4.44
CA SER A 183 7.03 0.93 -5.72
C SER A 183 5.62 0.39 -5.98
N GLY A 184 5.13 -0.54 -5.16
CA GLY A 184 3.85 -1.21 -5.38
C GLY A 184 3.81 -1.93 -6.73
N GLY A 185 2.95 -1.49 -7.65
CA GLY A 185 2.86 -2.07 -9.00
C GLY A 185 4.16 -1.93 -9.79
N ALA A 186 4.74 -3.07 -10.20
CA ALA A 186 6.03 -3.10 -10.90
C ALA A 186 5.96 -2.70 -12.38
N ALA A 187 4.77 -2.72 -13.00
CA ALA A 187 4.63 -2.51 -14.44
C ALA A 187 4.85 -1.06 -14.86
N GLY A 188 5.62 -0.84 -15.93
CA GLY A 188 5.80 0.46 -16.60
C GLY A 188 6.78 1.41 -15.91
N ARG A 189 7.35 1.02 -14.76
CA ARG A 189 8.31 1.87 -14.02
C ARG A 189 9.72 1.70 -14.56
N ARG A 190 10.37 2.83 -14.84
CA ARG A 190 11.79 2.91 -15.24
C ARG A 190 12.68 3.14 -14.04
N LEU A 191 13.95 2.74 -14.15
CA LEU A 191 14.94 2.91 -13.09
C LEU A 191 15.05 4.37 -12.62
N ALA A 192 15.03 5.34 -13.53
CA ALA A 192 15.07 6.76 -13.20
C ALA A 192 13.94 7.18 -12.25
N THR A 193 12.72 6.70 -12.49
CA THR A 193 11.53 6.97 -11.65
C THR A 193 11.66 6.33 -10.27
N LEU A 194 12.29 5.16 -10.17
CA LEU A 194 12.51 4.49 -8.89
C LEU A 194 13.55 5.25 -8.05
N ILE A 195 14.60 5.77 -8.68
CA ILE A 195 15.63 6.57 -8.01
C ILE A 195 15.03 7.88 -7.50
N SER A 196 14.24 8.57 -8.31
CA SER A 196 13.58 9.81 -7.89
C SER A 196 12.53 9.59 -6.80
N MET A 197 11.85 8.44 -6.80
CA MET A 197 10.96 8.03 -5.71
C MET A 197 11.72 7.77 -4.40
N TRP A 198 12.88 7.12 -4.48
CA TRP A 198 13.75 6.97 -3.30
C TRP A 198 14.23 8.32 -2.77
N GLU A 199 14.63 9.24 -3.66
CA GLU A 199 15.02 10.59 -3.26
C GLU A 199 13.90 11.34 -2.56
N TYR A 200 12.64 11.15 -2.96
CA TYR A 200 11.49 11.73 -2.27
C TYR A 200 11.44 11.28 -0.80
N VAL A 201 11.49 9.96 -0.57
CA VAL A 201 11.46 9.39 0.79
C VAL A 201 12.71 9.83 1.57
N ARG A 202 13.88 9.85 0.93
CA ARG A 202 15.13 10.29 1.55
C ARG A 202 15.05 11.74 2.00
N ARG A 203 14.55 12.65 1.15
CA ARG A 203 14.39 14.07 1.47
C ARG A 203 13.41 14.26 2.63
N TYR A 204 12.31 13.52 2.63
CA TYR A 204 11.38 13.49 3.75
C TYR A 204 12.06 13.11 5.08
N MET A 205 12.81 12.00 5.08
CA MET A 205 13.46 11.47 6.28
C MET A 205 14.63 12.34 6.79
N THR A 206 15.36 12.99 5.88
CA THR A 206 16.60 13.73 6.21
C THR A 206 16.38 15.24 6.40
N ILE A 207 15.64 15.88 5.51
CA ILE A 207 15.45 17.35 5.49
C ILE A 207 14.19 17.71 6.25
N GLY A 208 13.10 17.02 5.93
CA GLY A 208 11.83 17.20 6.59
C GLY A 208 10.62 17.11 5.68
N PRO A 209 9.43 17.35 6.24
CA PRO A 209 8.17 17.12 5.56
C PRO A 209 7.98 18.02 4.36
N TRP A 210 8.53 19.23 4.35
CA TRP A 210 8.25 20.20 3.30
C TRP A 210 9.52 20.52 2.51
N PHE A 211 9.47 20.25 1.20
CA PHE A 211 10.55 20.52 0.25
C PHE A 211 10.00 20.84 -1.14
N ASP A 212 10.80 21.54 -1.94
CA ASP A 212 10.48 21.89 -3.33
C ASP A 212 10.87 20.76 -4.32
N GLU A 213 10.57 20.97 -5.60
CA GLU A 213 10.91 20.03 -6.69
C GLU A 213 12.42 19.76 -6.80
N ALA A 214 13.26 20.71 -6.38
CA ALA A 214 14.70 20.57 -6.34
C ALA A 214 15.20 19.82 -5.07
N GLY A 215 14.30 19.50 -4.14
CA GLY A 215 14.62 18.88 -2.86
C GLY A 215 15.23 19.84 -1.83
N ARG A 216 15.03 21.14 -1.97
CA ARG A 216 15.42 22.16 -0.99
C ARG A 216 14.32 22.30 0.06
N LYS A 217 14.72 22.51 1.32
CA LYS A 217 13.79 22.65 2.44
C LYS A 217 12.88 23.85 2.23
N THR A 218 11.59 23.67 2.50
CA THR A 218 10.63 24.76 2.62
C THR A 218 10.05 24.76 4.03
N ASP A 219 9.58 25.91 4.50
CA ASP A 219 8.95 26.02 5.82
C ASP A 219 7.45 25.69 5.78
N GLN A 220 6.85 25.77 4.59
CA GLN A 220 5.43 25.51 4.36
C GLN A 220 5.23 24.50 3.24
N ILE A 221 4.00 23.95 3.19
CA ILE A 221 3.53 23.12 2.08
C ILE A 221 3.67 23.91 0.76
N ASN A 222 4.35 23.28 -0.19
CA ASN A 222 4.55 23.79 -1.54
C ASN A 222 3.51 23.14 -2.49
N PRO A 223 3.04 23.84 -3.54
CA PRO A 223 2.30 23.25 -4.66
C PRO A 223 2.80 21.87 -5.13
N PHE A 224 4.11 21.64 -5.15
CA PHE A 224 4.69 20.32 -5.47
C PHE A 224 4.20 19.21 -4.52
N ILE A 225 4.20 19.48 -3.22
CA ILE A 225 3.74 18.54 -2.18
C ILE A 225 2.22 18.38 -2.24
N GLU A 226 1.46 19.47 -2.46
CA GLU A 226 0.00 19.38 -2.61
C GLU A 226 -0.39 18.53 -3.82
N LYS A 227 0.24 18.77 -4.97
CA LYS A 227 0.07 17.97 -6.17
C LYS A 227 0.44 16.51 -5.90
N THR A 228 1.56 16.28 -5.24
CA THR A 228 2.04 14.94 -4.90
C THR A 228 1.04 14.20 -4.00
N LEU A 229 0.52 14.86 -2.98
CA LEU A 229 -0.49 14.28 -2.08
C LEU A 229 -1.81 14.03 -2.79
N LYS A 230 -2.23 14.94 -3.68
CA LYS A 230 -3.44 14.76 -4.49
C LYS A 230 -3.31 13.55 -5.41
N GLU A 231 -2.17 13.44 -6.11
CA GLU A 231 -1.90 12.35 -7.05
C GLU A 231 -1.73 10.99 -6.34
N GLY A 232 -1.00 10.93 -5.22
CA GLY A 232 -0.83 9.70 -4.45
C GLY A 232 -2.11 9.20 -3.78
N ARG A 233 -3.06 10.10 -3.51
CA ARG A 233 -4.38 9.76 -2.96
C ARG A 233 -5.41 9.38 -4.01
N MET A 234 -5.16 9.65 -5.29
CA MET A 234 -6.13 9.39 -6.35
C MET A 234 -6.61 7.94 -6.28
N SER A 235 -7.92 7.78 -6.14
CA SER A 235 -8.54 6.48 -6.26
C SER A 235 -9.02 6.24 -7.68
N PHE A 236 -9.48 5.01 -7.95
CA PHE A 236 -10.09 4.68 -9.23
C PHE A 236 -11.33 5.55 -9.51
N LEU A 237 -12.06 5.97 -8.47
CA LEU A 237 -13.20 6.88 -8.61
C LEU A 237 -12.76 8.29 -9.06
N ASP A 238 -11.65 8.79 -8.52
CA ASP A 238 -11.10 10.09 -8.91
C ASP A 238 -10.58 10.04 -10.35
N TYR A 239 -9.95 8.92 -10.74
CA TYR A 239 -9.55 8.66 -12.11
C TYR A 239 -10.75 8.73 -13.06
N GLU A 240 -11.85 8.01 -12.75
CA GLU A 240 -13.05 8.07 -13.60
C GLU A 240 -13.70 9.46 -13.64
N ARG A 241 -13.64 10.23 -12.55
CA ARG A 241 -14.09 11.63 -12.59
C ARG A 241 -13.20 12.49 -13.49
N SER A 242 -11.88 12.31 -13.43
CA SER A 242 -10.94 13.03 -14.27
C SER A 242 -11.14 12.75 -15.77
N ASN A 243 -11.51 11.51 -16.11
CA ASN A 243 -11.87 11.12 -17.48
C ASN A 243 -13.06 11.93 -18.03
N ARG A 244 -13.98 12.37 -17.16
CA ARG A 244 -15.13 13.20 -17.55
C ARG A 244 -14.73 14.62 -17.87
N GLU A 245 -13.77 15.14 -17.12
CA GLU A 245 -13.23 16.49 -17.28
C GLU A 245 -12.32 16.58 -18.50
N TYR A 246 -11.63 15.49 -18.85
CA TYR A 246 -10.72 15.43 -20.00
C TYR A 246 -11.40 15.77 -21.33
N LEU A 247 -12.61 15.24 -21.57
CA LEU A 247 -13.39 15.58 -22.77
C LEU A 247 -13.79 17.06 -22.79
N ALA A 248 -14.14 17.63 -21.63
CA ALA A 248 -14.47 19.05 -21.52
C ALA A 248 -13.24 19.93 -21.73
N GLN A 249 -12.06 19.46 -21.34
CA GLN A 249 -10.79 20.13 -21.56
C GLN A 249 -10.41 20.16 -23.04
N GLU A 250 -10.44 19.03 -23.76
CA GLU A 250 -10.17 19.01 -25.20
C GLU A 250 -11.15 19.93 -25.99
N ARG A 251 -12.43 19.95 -25.59
CA ARG A 251 -13.41 20.90 -26.17
C ARG A 251 -13.02 22.36 -25.99
N ARG A 252 -12.42 22.72 -24.85
CA ARG A 252 -11.96 24.09 -24.57
C ARG A 252 -10.69 24.45 -25.33
N GLU A 253 -9.82 23.47 -25.55
CA GLU A 253 -8.56 23.67 -26.28
C GLU A 253 -8.79 23.84 -27.80
N GLY A 254 -9.98 23.50 -28.31
CA GLY A 254 -10.40 23.85 -29.68
C GLY A 254 -9.72 23.04 -30.79
N ASN A 255 -8.87 22.07 -30.44
CA ASN A 255 -8.09 21.24 -31.36
C ASN A 255 -8.87 20.04 -31.93
N GLY A 256 -10.19 19.99 -31.71
CA GLY A 256 -11.02 18.82 -31.98
C GLY A 256 -11.05 17.85 -30.79
N ILE A 257 -12.01 16.93 -30.82
CA ILE A 257 -12.19 15.91 -29.78
C ILE A 257 -11.56 14.61 -30.25
N SER A 258 -10.63 14.06 -29.47
CA SER A 258 -10.04 12.75 -29.71
C SER A 258 -11.06 11.64 -29.51
N GLY A 259 -11.02 10.62 -30.37
CA GLY A 259 -11.82 9.39 -30.18
C GLY A 259 -11.52 8.71 -28.83
N THR A 260 -10.29 8.82 -28.34
CA THR A 260 -9.89 8.34 -27.01
C THR A 260 -10.61 9.09 -25.90
N ALA A 261 -10.75 10.42 -26.00
CA ALA A 261 -11.44 11.22 -25.00
C ALA A 261 -12.93 10.85 -24.91
N VAL A 262 -13.58 10.58 -26.05
CA VAL A 262 -14.96 10.09 -26.07
C VAL A 262 -15.06 8.70 -25.44
N PHE A 263 -14.15 7.78 -25.77
CA PHE A 263 -14.14 6.43 -25.21
C PHE A 263 -13.95 6.46 -23.68
N LEU A 264 -12.99 7.24 -23.17
CA LEU A 264 -12.76 7.40 -21.73
C LEU A 264 -13.96 8.05 -21.05
N TRP A 265 -14.59 9.04 -21.68
CA TRP A 265 -15.78 9.68 -21.15
C TRP A 265 -16.95 8.70 -21.02
N VAL A 266 -17.25 7.90 -22.05
CA VAL A 266 -18.29 6.84 -22.00
C VAL A 266 -17.93 5.79 -20.95
N GLY A 267 -16.68 5.32 -20.96
CA GLY A 267 -16.15 4.36 -19.99
C GLY A 267 -16.33 4.84 -18.55
N SER A 268 -16.17 6.15 -18.30
CA SER A 268 -16.31 6.71 -16.96
C SER A 268 -17.70 6.63 -16.35
N TYR A 269 -18.75 6.55 -17.18
CA TYR A 269 -20.10 6.28 -16.68
C TYR A 269 -20.34 4.79 -16.52
N LEU A 270 -19.76 3.98 -17.43
CA LEU A 270 -19.85 2.52 -17.37
C LEU A 270 -19.18 1.96 -16.10
N PHE A 271 -17.98 2.44 -15.78
CA PHE A 271 -17.21 1.96 -14.63
C PHE A 271 -17.47 2.74 -13.34
N PHE A 272 -18.37 3.73 -13.36
CA PHE A 272 -18.69 4.51 -12.17
C PHE A 272 -19.19 3.67 -10.99
N PRO A 273 -20.15 2.73 -11.16
CA PRO A 273 -20.61 1.92 -10.04
C PRO A 273 -19.47 1.10 -9.44
N MET A 274 -18.61 0.53 -10.30
CA MET A 274 -17.43 -0.21 -9.86
C MET A 274 -16.49 0.67 -9.06
N ALA A 275 -16.12 1.84 -9.59
CA ALA A 275 -15.21 2.75 -8.93
C ALA A 275 -15.77 3.25 -7.59
N TYR A 276 -17.07 3.48 -7.52
CA TYR A 276 -17.75 3.82 -6.27
C TYR A 276 -17.71 2.69 -5.24
N GLY A 277 -18.03 1.45 -5.65
CA GLY A 277 -17.97 0.28 -4.77
C GLY A 277 -16.57 0.03 -4.20
N MET A 278 -15.53 0.18 -5.04
CA MET A 278 -14.14 0.10 -4.61
C MET A 278 -13.81 1.17 -3.55
N GLU A 279 -14.20 2.43 -3.81
CA GLU A 279 -13.95 3.55 -2.92
C GLU A 279 -14.58 3.37 -1.54
N VAL A 280 -15.78 2.77 -1.45
CA VAL A 280 -16.45 2.48 -0.17
C VAL A 280 -15.59 1.55 0.70
N VAL A 281 -15.10 0.45 0.13
CA VAL A 281 -14.25 -0.51 0.84
C VAL A 281 -12.93 0.12 1.23
N GLN A 282 -12.28 0.81 0.30
CA GLN A 282 -10.99 1.46 0.54
C GLN A 282 -11.08 2.55 1.61
N ARG A 283 -12.14 3.37 1.63
CA ARG A 283 -12.37 4.36 2.70
C ARG A 283 -12.58 3.71 4.06
N SER A 284 -13.32 2.60 4.12
CA SER A 284 -13.48 1.83 5.34
C SER A 284 -12.13 1.27 5.82
N ASP A 285 -11.32 0.74 4.90
CA ASP A 285 -9.97 0.23 5.18
C ASP A 285 -9.08 1.31 5.82
N ARG A 286 -8.98 2.48 5.19
CA ARG A 286 -8.18 3.62 5.67
C ARG A 286 -8.56 4.06 7.07
N LYS A 287 -9.86 4.06 7.39
CA LYS A 287 -10.35 4.39 8.74
C LYS A 287 -9.94 3.35 9.79
N LYS A 288 -9.93 2.06 9.42
CA LYS A 288 -9.55 0.96 10.32
C LYS A 288 -8.04 0.92 10.56
N THR A 289 -7.25 1.21 9.54
CA THR A 289 -5.78 1.20 9.56
C THR A 289 -5.18 1.89 10.79
N MET A 290 -5.60 3.13 11.09
CA MET A 290 -5.02 3.90 12.19
C MET A 290 -5.27 3.26 13.57
N ARG A 291 -6.35 2.49 13.72
CA ARG A 291 -6.69 1.82 14.98
C ARG A 291 -6.00 0.47 15.15
N GLN A 292 -5.56 -0.14 14.04
CA GLN A 292 -5.08 -1.51 14.02
C GLN A 292 -3.57 -1.65 14.13
N TRP A 293 -2.82 -0.55 14.08
CA TRP A 293 -1.41 -0.59 14.42
C TRP A 293 -1.21 -1.11 15.85
N PRO A 294 -0.22 -2.00 16.08
CA PRO A 294 0.20 -2.39 17.41
C PRO A 294 0.47 -1.19 18.29
N GLU A 295 0.14 -1.30 19.58
CA GLU A 295 0.26 -0.19 20.53
C GLU A 295 1.67 0.40 20.56
N VAL A 296 2.69 -0.46 20.48
CA VAL A 296 4.11 -0.09 20.44
C VAL A 296 4.41 0.90 19.31
N VAL A 297 3.82 0.70 18.13
CA VAL A 297 3.97 1.62 16.98
C VAL A 297 3.10 2.85 17.17
N ARG A 298 1.83 2.67 17.58
CA ARG A 298 0.87 3.77 17.75
C ARG A 298 1.37 4.84 18.72
N VAL A 299 1.91 4.42 19.86
CA VAL A 299 2.48 5.32 20.88
C VAL A 299 3.64 6.14 20.30
N ARG A 300 4.45 5.59 19.40
CA ARG A 300 5.57 6.28 18.74
C ARG A 300 5.18 7.18 17.57
N LEU A 301 4.05 6.89 16.94
CA LEU A 301 3.48 7.72 15.88
C LEU A 301 2.80 8.97 16.44
N HIS A 302 2.49 9.04 17.73
CA HIS A 302 1.97 10.25 18.34
C HIS A 302 3.04 11.36 18.44
N PRO A 303 2.67 12.65 18.27
CA PRO A 303 3.58 13.79 18.37
C PRO A 303 4.42 13.78 19.65
N ASN A 304 3.74 13.49 20.77
CA ASN A 304 4.29 13.49 22.12
C ASN A 304 4.77 12.09 22.58
N GLY A 305 4.87 11.13 21.67
CA GLY A 305 5.31 9.77 21.99
C GLY A 305 6.78 9.69 22.42
N PRO A 306 7.27 8.51 22.80
CA PRO A 306 8.70 8.30 23.03
C PRO A 306 9.49 8.34 21.72
N LYS A 307 10.73 8.82 21.77
CA LYS A 307 11.67 8.80 20.64
C LYS A 307 12.53 7.52 20.58
N THR A 308 12.28 6.57 21.48
CA THR A 308 12.98 5.29 21.53
C THR A 308 12.67 4.47 20.28
N ARG A 309 13.71 3.88 19.68
CA ARG A 309 13.56 3.02 18.50
C ARG A 309 12.94 1.68 18.93
N LEU A 310 12.35 0.95 18.00
CA LEU A 310 11.90 -0.42 18.25
C LEU A 310 13.09 -1.31 18.58
N ILE A 311 14.24 -1.12 17.89
CA ILE A 311 15.44 -1.92 18.14
C ILE A 311 15.96 -1.77 19.58
N ASP A 312 15.85 -0.56 20.16
CA ASP A 312 16.33 -0.29 21.52
C ASP A 312 15.49 -1.02 22.58
N ILE A 313 14.24 -1.34 22.25
CA ILE A 313 13.30 -2.00 23.16
C ILE A 313 13.17 -3.48 22.84
N GLU A 314 13.57 -3.90 21.65
CA GLU A 314 13.55 -5.29 21.20
C GLU A 314 14.32 -6.20 22.16
N GLU A 315 15.50 -5.80 22.64
CA GLU A 315 16.27 -6.57 23.61
C GLU A 315 15.52 -6.77 24.93
N SER A 316 14.95 -5.69 25.48
CA SER A 316 14.14 -5.78 26.70
C SER A 316 12.87 -6.64 26.52
N TYR A 317 12.28 -6.56 25.32
CA TYR A 317 11.08 -7.30 24.96
C TYR A 317 11.37 -8.80 24.78
N LEU A 318 12.49 -9.15 24.16
CA LEU A 318 13.00 -10.51 24.02
C LEU A 318 13.23 -11.15 25.39
N VAL A 319 13.95 -10.45 26.28
CA VAL A 319 14.20 -10.95 27.65
C VAL A 319 12.90 -11.17 28.42
N GLN A 320 11.90 -10.30 28.25
CA GLN A 320 10.60 -10.49 28.89
C GLN A 320 9.85 -11.70 28.29
N ARG A 321 9.84 -11.83 26.96
CA ARG A 321 9.21 -12.95 26.26
C ARG A 321 9.83 -14.28 26.65
N GLU A 322 11.16 -14.36 26.72
CA GLU A 322 11.87 -15.57 27.17
C GLU A 322 11.49 -15.96 28.60
N LYS A 323 11.36 -15.00 29.52
CA LYS A 323 10.90 -15.27 30.89
C LYS A 323 9.47 -15.80 30.91
N GLU A 324 8.58 -15.21 30.12
CA GLU A 324 7.18 -15.66 30.01
C GLU A 324 7.08 -17.08 29.40
N GLU A 325 7.88 -17.39 28.38
CA GLU A 325 7.95 -18.72 27.77
C GLU A 325 8.51 -19.76 28.73
N GLN A 326 9.57 -19.44 29.49
CA GLN A 326 10.09 -20.30 30.55
C GLN A 326 9.07 -20.54 31.66
N GLN A 327 8.31 -19.51 32.04
CA GLN A 327 7.25 -19.66 33.04
C GLN A 327 6.14 -20.59 32.53
N LYS A 328 5.69 -20.42 31.28
CA LYS A 328 4.68 -21.30 30.67
C LYS A 328 5.18 -22.73 30.54
N GLN A 329 6.45 -22.95 30.20
CA GLN A 329 7.04 -24.29 30.17
C GLN A 329 7.05 -24.93 31.56
N LYS A 330 7.44 -24.19 32.60
CA LYS A 330 7.37 -24.67 33.99
C LYS A 330 5.95 -25.01 34.41
N GLU A 331 4.97 -24.16 34.10
CA GLU A 331 3.56 -24.42 34.38
C GLU A 331 3.05 -25.67 33.64
N LEU A 332 3.46 -25.86 32.39
CA LEU A 332 3.12 -27.05 31.60
C LEU A 332 3.77 -28.33 32.15
N GLU A 333 5.03 -28.25 32.58
CA GLU A 333 5.74 -29.36 33.23
C GLU A 333 5.10 -29.73 34.56
N GLU A 334 4.76 -28.75 35.39
CA GLU A 334 4.00 -28.98 36.63
C GLU A 334 2.63 -29.60 36.34
N LEU A 335 1.93 -29.16 35.29
CA LEU A 335 0.65 -29.73 34.87
C LEU A 335 0.84 -31.20 34.43
N HIS A 336 1.85 -31.49 33.61
CA HIS A 336 2.18 -32.85 33.18
C HIS A 336 2.57 -33.75 34.37
N GLU A 337 3.30 -33.23 35.34
CA GLU A 337 3.67 -33.97 36.54
C GLU A 337 2.46 -34.25 37.44
N ARG A 338 1.57 -33.26 37.62
CA ARG A 338 0.28 -33.46 38.32
C ARG A 338 -0.55 -34.54 37.61
N MET A 339 -0.67 -34.49 36.28
CA MET A 339 -1.42 -35.50 35.52
C MET A 339 -0.82 -36.91 35.64
N ARG A 340 0.51 -37.06 35.64
CA ARG A 340 1.17 -38.36 35.88
C ARG A 340 0.89 -38.91 37.28
N ARG A 341 0.79 -38.04 38.29
CA ARG A 341 0.49 -38.46 39.68
C ARG A 341 -0.98 -38.85 39.89
N THR A 342 -1.89 -38.33 39.07
CA THR A 342 -3.34 -38.58 39.20
C THR A 342 -3.89 -39.71 38.30
N LEU A 343 -3.10 -40.22 37.35
CA LEU A 343 -3.50 -41.37 36.52
C LEU A 343 -3.32 -42.68 37.30
N PRO A 344 -4.37 -43.49 37.51
CA PRO A 344 -4.23 -44.80 38.12
C PRO A 344 -3.42 -45.73 37.21
N ARG A 345 -2.54 -46.54 37.81
CA ARG A 345 -1.68 -47.51 37.12
C ARG A 345 -2.45 -48.56 36.34
#